data_AF-A0A7Z9JEL0-F1
#
_entry.id   AF-A0A7Z9JEL0-F1
#
_cell.length_a   1.000
_cell.length_b   1.000
_cell.length_c   1.000
_cell.angle_alpha   90.00
_cell.angle_beta   90.00
_cell.angle_gamma   90.00
#
_symmetry.space_group_name_H-M   'P 1'
#
loop_
_entity.id
_entity.type
_entity.pdbx_description
1 polymer ?
#
loop_
_entity_poly.entity_id
_entity_poly.type
_entity_poly.pdbx_seq_one_letter_code
_entity_poly.pdbx_strand_id
1 'polypeptide(L)'
;MTTTLTNLINHPLVCDPSEATQDHIISYNPATGEPIAAVRRQTTAEYNEQVTRSQAVFKEWRMLPAPKRGEIVRRIGNAFRAYEQLHPDLFLQEQRIHLEVESLRDAS
;
A
#
# COMPACT_ATOMS: atom_id res chain seq x y z
N MET A 1 16.26 15.23 -15.81
CA MET A 1 16.11 13.81 -15.45
C MET A 1 14.93 13.72 -14.50
N THR A 2 13.75 13.43 -15.04
CA THR A 2 12.48 13.44 -14.30
C THR A 2 12.31 12.08 -13.66
N THR A 3 12.58 11.97 -12.37
CA THR A 3 12.32 10.74 -11.62
C THR A 3 10.80 10.57 -11.55
N THR A 4 10.27 9.74 -12.45
CA THR A 4 8.89 9.26 -12.38
C THR A 4 8.72 8.57 -11.03
N LEU A 5 8.11 9.26 -10.08
CA LEU A 5 7.52 8.64 -8.90
C LEU A 5 6.41 7.72 -9.45
N THR A 6 6.73 6.44 -9.62
CA THR A 6 5.77 5.42 -10.02
C THR A 6 4.60 5.51 -9.04
N ASN A 7 3.43 5.88 -9.56
CA ASN A 7 2.17 5.83 -8.85
C ASN A 7 2.06 4.42 -8.23
N LEU A 8 1.71 4.29 -6.94
CA LEU A 8 1.70 2.98 -6.25
C LEU A 8 0.76 1.98 -6.95
N ILE A 9 -0.26 2.51 -7.62
CA ILE A 9 -1.23 1.78 -8.45
C ILE A 9 -0.58 1.18 -9.71
N ASN A 10 0.50 1.81 -10.22
CA ASN A 10 1.30 1.32 -11.35
C ASN A 10 2.56 0.57 -10.89
N HIS A 11 2.61 0.15 -9.62
CA HIS A 11 3.75 -0.61 -9.12
C HIS A 11 3.81 -1.96 -9.84
N PRO A 12 4.98 -2.42 -10.32
CA PRO A 12 5.11 -3.68 -11.07
C PRO A 12 4.76 -4.96 -10.29
N LEU A 13 4.30 -4.82 -9.05
CA LEU A 13 3.81 -5.92 -8.21
C LEU A 13 2.29 -5.94 -8.11
N VAL A 14 1.60 -4.92 -8.61
CA VAL A 14 0.14 -4.82 -8.65
C VAL A 14 -0.28 -4.93 -10.11
N CYS A 15 -1.20 -5.83 -10.40
CA CYS A 15 -1.77 -5.99 -11.73
C CYS A 15 -3.29 -6.13 -11.66
N ASP A 16 -3.92 -5.94 -12.81
CA ASP A 16 -5.35 -6.18 -12.95
C ASP A 16 -5.65 -7.68 -12.73
N PRO A 17 -6.79 -8.01 -12.10
CA PRO A 17 -7.16 -9.41 -11.85
C PRO A 17 -7.24 -10.26 -13.13
N SER A 18 -7.51 -9.65 -14.29
CA SER A 18 -7.53 -10.35 -15.59
C SER A 18 -6.16 -10.80 -16.08
N GLU A 19 -5.08 -10.19 -15.60
CA GLU A 19 -3.70 -10.49 -15.97
C GLU A 19 -2.97 -11.33 -14.89
N ALA A 20 -3.69 -11.67 -13.81
CA ALA A 20 -3.15 -12.41 -12.69
C ALA A 20 -2.70 -13.82 -13.12
N THR A 21 -1.44 -14.13 -12.85
CA THR A 21 -0.87 -15.49 -13.02
C THR A 21 -0.90 -16.24 -11.68
N GLN A 22 -0.58 -17.54 -11.67
CA GLN A 22 -0.52 -18.39 -10.47
C GLN A 22 0.39 -17.83 -9.34
N ASP A 23 1.36 -16.99 -9.69
CA ASP A 23 2.24 -16.31 -8.72
C ASP A 23 1.60 -15.07 -8.07
N HIS A 24 0.32 -14.77 -8.34
CA HIS A 24 -0.38 -13.63 -7.78
C HIS A 24 -1.47 -14.05 -6.78
N ILE A 25 -1.75 -13.19 -5.82
CA ILE A 25 -2.88 -13.30 -4.90
C ILE A 25 -3.91 -12.26 -5.32
N ILE A 26 -5.12 -12.70 -5.65
CA ILE A 26 -6.24 -11.82 -6.00
C ILE A 26 -6.96 -11.43 -4.71
N SER A 27 -7.17 -10.13 -4.52
CA SER A 27 -8.00 -9.57 -3.46
C SER A 27 -9.43 -9.42 -3.95
N TYR A 28 -10.40 -9.92 -3.17
CA TYR A 28 -11.82 -9.91 -3.50
C TYR A 28 -12.58 -8.98 -2.57
N ASN A 29 -13.63 -8.34 -3.09
CA ASN A 29 -14.57 -7.57 -2.31
C ASN A 29 -15.41 -8.52 -1.43
N PRO A 30 -15.43 -8.39 -0.10
CA PRO A 30 -16.22 -9.27 0.76
C PRO A 30 -17.74 -9.09 0.58
N ALA A 31 -18.20 -7.93 0.11
CA ALA A 31 -19.63 -7.64 -0.07
C ALA A 31 -20.18 -8.11 -1.43
N THR A 32 -19.39 -8.02 -2.50
CA THR A 32 -19.83 -8.39 -3.87
C THR A 32 -19.19 -9.66 -4.42
N GLY A 33 -18.09 -10.13 -3.81
CA GLY A 33 -17.28 -11.25 -4.33
C GLY A 33 -16.45 -10.91 -5.56
N GLU A 34 -16.48 -9.66 -6.03
CA GLU A 34 -15.78 -9.23 -7.25
C GLU A 34 -14.29 -9.01 -6.97
N PRO A 35 -13.40 -9.37 -7.90
CA PRO A 35 -11.96 -9.14 -7.75
C PRO A 35 -11.63 -7.65 -7.88
N ILE A 36 -10.85 -7.13 -6.95
CA ILE A 36 -10.47 -5.71 -6.88
C ILE A 36 -9.09 -5.48 -7.49
N ALA A 37 -8.10 -6.29 -7.11
CA ALA A 37 -6.72 -6.18 -7.56
C ALA A 37 -5.97 -7.49 -7.34
N ALA A 38 -4.89 -7.72 -8.10
CA ALA A 38 -3.98 -8.85 -7.90
C ALA A 38 -2.58 -8.37 -7.50
N VAL A 39 -1.93 -9.08 -6.57
CA VAL A 39 -0.59 -8.74 -6.06
C VAL A 39 0.36 -9.91 -6.26
N ARG A 40 1.55 -9.65 -6.83
CA ARG A 40 2.59 -10.67 -7.03
C ARG A 40 3.14 -11.16 -5.70
N ARG A 41 3.21 -12.48 -5.53
CA ARG A 41 3.91 -13.13 -4.44
C ARG A 41 5.41 -12.95 -4.61
N GLN A 42 6.05 -12.42 -3.59
CA GLN A 42 7.51 -12.39 -3.53
C GLN A 42 8.05 -13.70 -2.98
N THR A 43 9.17 -14.15 -3.53
CA THR A 43 9.91 -15.30 -3.01
C THR A 43 10.66 -14.92 -1.73
N THR A 44 11.03 -15.92 -0.93
CA THR A 44 11.86 -15.70 0.26
C THR A 44 13.21 -15.06 -0.09
N ALA A 45 13.78 -15.37 -1.25
CA ALA A 45 15.02 -14.76 -1.71
C ALA A 45 14.87 -13.26 -1.98
N GLU A 46 13.82 -12.86 -2.71
CA GLU A 46 13.51 -11.45 -2.97
C GLU A 46 13.21 -10.68 -1.68
N TYR A 47 12.50 -11.32 -0.74
CA TYR A 47 12.27 -10.75 0.59
C TYR A 47 13.59 -10.46 1.32
N ASN A 48 14.50 -11.45 1.37
CA ASN A 48 15.79 -11.30 2.04
C ASN A 48 16.66 -10.22 1.39
N GLU A 49 16.65 -10.12 0.07
CA GLU A 49 17.33 -9.04 -0.67
C GLU A 49 16.76 -7.67 -0.29
N GLN A 50 15.44 -7.52 -0.24
CA GLN A 50 14.78 -6.27 0.10
C GLN A 50 15.04 -5.86 1.56
N VAL A 51 15.08 -6.82 2.49
CA VAL A 51 15.47 -6.59 3.88
C VAL A 51 16.93 -6.09 3.96
N THR A 52 17.84 -6.74 3.24
CA THR A 52 19.26 -6.35 3.19
C THR A 52 19.43 -4.93 2.64
N ARG A 53 18.70 -4.61 1.56
CA ARG A 53 18.66 -3.26 0.99
C ARG A 53 18.14 -2.22 1.99
N SER A 54 17.05 -2.54 2.68
CA SER A 54 16.45 -1.66 3.71
C SER A 54 17.42 -1.40 4.86
N GLN A 55 18.15 -2.42 5.30
CA GLN A 55 19.18 -2.28 6.34
C GLN A 55 20.36 -1.41 5.89
N ALA A 56 20.78 -1.52 4.61
CA ALA A 56 21.82 -0.66 4.05
C ALA A 56 21.38 0.81 4.03
N VAL A 57 20.19 1.09 3.50
CA VAL A 57 19.62 2.46 3.46
C VAL A 57 19.43 3.03 4.86
N PHE A 58 19.05 2.20 5.84
CA PHE A 58 18.91 2.63 7.23
C PHE A 58 20.22 3.19 7.81
N LYS A 59 21.39 2.64 7.43
CA LYS A 59 22.70 3.14 7.87
C LYS A 59 22.97 4.56 7.37
N GLU A 60 22.48 4.92 6.19
CA GLU A 60 22.58 6.28 5.66
C GLU A 60 21.52 7.19 6.31
N TRP A 61 20.29 6.71 6.41
CA TRP A 61 19.17 7.44 7.00
C TRP A 61 19.45 7.89 8.44
N ARG A 62 20.07 7.04 9.27
CA ARG A 62 20.41 7.38 10.66
C ARG A 62 21.48 8.47 10.78
N MET A 63 22.28 8.70 9.74
CA MET A 63 23.30 9.76 9.72
C MET A 63 22.70 11.13 9.40
N LEU A 64 21.47 11.20 8.89
CA LEU A 64 20.79 12.47 8.61
C LEU A 64 20.48 13.21 9.92
N PRO A 65 20.73 14.52 10.03
CA PRO A 65 20.37 15.31 11.20
C PRO A 65 18.87 15.24 11.52
N ALA A 66 18.51 15.27 12.81
CA ALA A 66 17.13 15.16 13.27
C ALA A 66 16.15 16.14 12.60
N PRO A 67 16.48 17.43 12.39
CA PRO A 67 15.58 18.36 11.70
C PRO A 67 15.28 17.97 10.24
N LYS A 68 16.29 17.47 9.51
CA LYS A 68 16.10 17.06 8.10
C LYS A 68 15.23 15.81 8.00
N ARG A 69 15.39 14.86 8.91
CA ARG A 69 14.53 13.66 8.96
C ARG A 69 13.09 14.04 9.26
N GLY A 70 12.87 14.91 10.26
CA GLY A 70 11.55 15.42 10.62
C GLY A 70 10.85 16.12 9.45
N GLU A 71 11.59 16.90 8.67
CA GLU A 71 11.07 17.56 7.47
C GLU A 71 10.60 16.56 6.39
N ILE A 72 11.35 15.47 6.18
CA ILE A 72 10.93 14.43 5.24
C ILE A 72 9.63 13.76 5.71
N VAL A 73 9.54 13.41 6.99
CA VAL A 73 8.31 12.83 7.58
C VAL A 73 7.14 13.80 7.49
N ARG A 74 7.35 15.09 7.77
CA ARG A 74 6.32 16.13 7.64
C ARG A 74 5.80 16.23 6.21
N ARG A 75 6.68 16.19 5.21
CA ARG A 75 6.30 16.22 3.79
C ARG A 75 5.47 14.99 3.39
N ILE A 76 5.85 13.80 3.86
CA ILE A 76 5.07 12.58 3.64
C ILE A 76 3.68 12.71 4.26
N GLY A 77 3.59 13.13 5.53
CA GLY A 77 2.30 13.32 6.21
C GLY A 77 1.42 14.37 5.54
N ASN A 78 1.99 15.47 5.04
CA ASN A 78 1.23 16.48 4.30
C ASN A 78 0.72 15.96 2.96
N ALA A 79 1.52 15.19 2.22
CA ALA A 79 1.07 14.57 0.98
C ALA A 79 -0.08 13.58 1.23
N PHE A 80 -0.01 12.80 2.31
CA PHE A 80 -1.07 11.88 2.70
C PHE A 80 -2.37 12.61 3.05
N ARG A 81 -2.32 13.65 3.90
CA ARG A 81 -3.52 14.44 4.24
C ARG A 81 -4.14 15.14 3.03
N ALA A 82 -3.31 15.64 2.11
CA ALA A 82 -3.80 16.24 0.89
C ALA A 82 -4.54 15.21 0.02
N TYR A 83 -4.06 13.96 -0.02
CA TYR A 83 -4.73 12.87 -0.70
C TYR A 83 -6.05 12.48 -0.03
N GLU A 84 -6.09 12.37 1.30
CA GLU A 84 -7.34 12.11 2.04
C GLU A 84 -8.39 13.20 1.81
N GLN A 85 -7.97 14.47 1.82
CA GLN A 85 -8.87 15.59 1.54
C GLN A 85 -9.42 15.56 0.11
N LEU A 86 -8.65 15.02 -0.84
CA LEU A 86 -9.05 14.90 -2.24
C LEU A 86 -9.96 13.69 -2.49
N HIS A 87 -9.80 12.61 -1.71
CA HIS A 87 -10.52 11.34 -1.87
C HIS A 87 -11.28 10.91 -0.59
N PRO A 88 -12.22 11.73 -0.08
CA PRO A 88 -12.96 11.41 1.14
C PRO A 88 -13.88 10.19 0.97
N ASP A 89 -14.27 9.86 -0.25
CA ASP A 89 -15.08 8.71 -0.64
C ASP A 89 -14.39 7.37 -0.35
N LEU A 90 -13.08 7.27 -0.56
CA LEU A 90 -12.31 6.05 -0.28
C LEU A 90 -12.28 5.73 1.21
N PHE A 91 -12.16 6.76 2.06
CA PHE A 91 -12.15 6.59 3.52
C PHE A 91 -13.51 6.13 4.05
N LEU A 92 -14.61 6.63 3.46
CA LEU A 92 -15.96 6.18 3.79
C LEU A 92 -16.21 4.72 3.39
N GLN A 93 -15.56 4.25 2.31
CA GLN A 93 -15.72 2.88 1.84
C GLN A 93 -15.07 1.86 2.81
N GLU A 94 -13.90 2.14 3.38
CA GLU A 94 -13.27 1.26 4.39
C GLU A 94 -14.10 1.18 5.68
N GLN A 95 -14.60 2.33 6.17
CA GLN A 95 -15.42 2.36 7.38
C GLN A 95 -16.75 1.63 7.18
N ARG A 96 -17.32 1.67 5.97
CA ARG A 96 -18.55 0.94 5.63
C ARG A 96 -18.35 -0.58 5.69
N ILE A 97 -17.23 -1.09 5.18
CA ILE A 97 -16.90 -2.53 5.27
C ILE A 97 -16.78 -2.99 6.73
N HIS A 98 -16.18 -2.18 7.61
CA HIS A 98 -16.05 -2.51 9.02
C HIS A 98 -17.41 -2.67 9.72
N LEU A 99 -18.33 -1.71 9.50
CA LEU A 99 -19.68 -1.72 10.09
C LEU A 99 -20.55 -2.86 9.53
N GLU A 100 -20.40 -3.19 8.25
CA GLU A 100 -21.15 -4.28 7.61
C GLU A 100 -20.69 -5.66 8.10
N VAL A 101 -19.37 -5.87 8.28
CA VAL A 101 -18.82 -7.10 8.88
C VAL A 101 -19.25 -7.25 10.34
N GLU A 102 -19.27 -6.17 11.13
CA GLU A 102 -19.71 -6.19 12.52
C GLU A 102 -21.21 -6.51 12.63
N SER A 103 -22.04 -5.91 11.76
CA SER A 103 -23.48 -6.23 11.66
C SER A 103 -23.76 -7.68 11.25
N LEU A 104 -22.93 -8.27 10.38
CA LEU A 104 -23.07 -9.67 9.97
C LEU A 104 -22.62 -10.65 11.07
N ARG A 105 -21.64 -10.26 11.89
CA ARG A 105 -21.19 -11.05 13.04
C ARG A 105 -22.23 -11.10 14.15
N ASP A 106 -22.94 -10.00 14.39
CA ASP A 106 -23.95 -9.90 15.43
C ASP A 106 -25.31 -10.50 15.01
N ALA A 107 -25.48 -10.85 13.73
CA ALA A 107 -26.67 -11.49 13.17
C ALA A 107 -26.59 -13.04 13.12
N SER A 108 -25.49 -13.66 13.57
CA SER A 108 -25.31 -15.11 13.74
C SER A 108 -25.29 -15.51 15.21
#